data_AF-A0A7R9FRM3-F1
#
_entry.id   AF-A0A7R9FRM3-F1
#
_cell.length_a   1.000
_cell.length_b   1.000
_cell.length_c   1.000
_cell.angle_alpha   90.00
_cell.angle_beta   90.00
_cell.angle_gamma   90.00
#
_symmetry.space_group_name_H-M   'P 1'
#
loop_
_entity.id
_entity.type
_entity.pdbx_description
1 polymer ?
#
loop_
_entity_poly.entity_id
_entity_poly.type
_entity_poly.pdbx_seq_one_letter_code
_entity_poly.pdbx_strand_id
1 'polypeptide(L)'
;MLVGSPRAVVQATLGAAKVAWNLVDVTQHKGSHPRMGALDVCPFVPVRDATVADCVACSREFGRRLAEDLGVPVFLYGFASDRDYRKIMLPIRAGEFEGLDEKVTPIIRV
;
A
#
# COMPACT_ATOMS: atom_id res chain seq x y z
N MET A 1 9.13 3.31 -11.67
CA MET A 1 9.93 2.27 -10.99
C MET A 1 11.09 2.94 -10.29
N LEU A 2 11.35 2.60 -9.02
CA LEU A 2 12.50 3.10 -8.25
C LEU A 2 13.39 1.91 -7.88
N VAL A 3 14.70 2.11 -7.84
CA VAL A 3 15.66 1.06 -7.45
C VAL A 3 16.68 1.68 -6.50
N GLY A 4 17.02 0.96 -5.42
CA GLY A 4 17.96 1.44 -4.41
C GLY A 4 18.06 0.48 -3.23
N SER A 5 18.83 0.89 -2.21
CA SER A 5 18.92 0.13 -0.97
C SER A 5 17.55 0.06 -0.25
N PRO A 6 17.29 -0.96 0.58
CA PRO A 6 16.04 -1.12 1.34
C PRO A 6 15.57 0.18 2.01
N ARG A 7 16.48 0.86 2.72
CA ARG A 7 16.18 2.13 3.39
C ARG A 7 15.82 3.23 2.39
N ALA A 8 16.57 3.37 1.29
CA ALA A 8 16.36 4.44 0.32
C ALA A 8 15.01 4.30 -0.39
N VAL A 9 14.65 3.09 -0.82
CA VAL A 9 13.38 2.85 -1.51
C VAL A 9 12.18 3.08 -0.60
N VAL A 10 12.24 2.66 0.67
CA VAL A 10 11.16 2.94 1.64
C VAL A 10 10.95 4.44 1.84
N GLN A 11 12.04 5.21 2.01
CA GLN A 11 11.93 6.67 2.20
C GLN A 11 11.39 7.36 0.95
N ALA A 12 11.89 6.99 -0.24
CA ALA A 12 11.45 7.58 -1.50
C ALA A 12 9.96 7.31 -1.75
N THR A 13 9.51 6.08 -1.53
CA THR A 13 8.10 5.72 -1.69
C THR A 13 7.21 6.43 -0.65
N LEU A 14 7.64 6.57 0.61
CA LEU A 14 6.88 7.36 1.59
C LEU A 14 6.74 8.83 1.15
N GLY A 15 7.81 9.42 0.63
CA GLY A 15 7.76 10.77 0.06
C GLY A 15 6.75 10.87 -1.09
N ALA A 16 6.80 9.94 -2.03
CA ALA A 16 5.84 9.89 -3.15
C ALA A 16 4.39 9.71 -2.67
N ALA A 17 4.16 8.84 -1.68
CA ALA A 17 2.83 8.61 -1.12
C ALA A 17 2.26 9.87 -0.45
N LYS A 18 3.09 10.63 0.28
CA LYS A 18 2.70 11.91 0.89
C LYS A 18 2.35 12.98 -0.15
N VAL A 19 3.07 13.01 -1.26
CA VAL A 19 2.74 13.92 -2.38
C VAL A 19 1.42 13.50 -3.01
N ALA A 20 1.23 12.21 -3.29
CA ALA A 20 -0.02 11.69 -3.85
C ALA A 20 -1.23 11.97 -2.94
N TRP A 21 -1.06 11.82 -1.63
CA TRP A 21 -2.09 12.14 -0.63
C TRP A 21 -2.63 13.57 -0.74
N ASN A 22 -1.77 14.55 -1.04
CA ASN A 22 -2.17 15.95 -1.15
C ASN A 22 -2.76 16.31 -2.52
N LEU A 23 -2.48 15.52 -3.56
CA LEU A 23 -2.79 15.89 -4.94
C LEU A 23 -3.88 15.04 -5.58
N VAL A 24 -4.13 13.83 -5.07
CA VAL A 24 -5.03 12.86 -5.68
C VAL A 24 -6.27 12.67 -4.81
N ASP A 25 -7.39 13.24 -5.27
CA ASP A 25 -8.70 12.95 -4.71
C ASP A 25 -9.30 11.70 -5.36
N VAL A 26 -9.22 10.57 -4.65
CA VAL A 26 -9.75 9.30 -5.14
C VAL A 26 -11.28 9.26 -5.22
N THR A 27 -11.99 10.17 -4.52
CA THR A 27 -13.47 10.25 -4.57
C THR A 27 -13.97 10.76 -5.92
N GLN A 28 -13.13 11.52 -6.63
CA GLN A 28 -13.43 12.02 -7.98
C GLN A 28 -12.80 11.16 -9.08
N HIS A 29 -11.90 10.24 -8.73
CA HIS A 29 -11.17 9.43 -9.69
C HIS A 29 -12.01 8.28 -10.26
N LYS A 30 -12.17 8.26 -11.59
CA LYS A 30 -12.80 7.18 -12.36
C LYS A 30 -11.86 6.68 -13.44
N GLY A 31 -11.77 5.36 -13.60
CA GLY A 31 -10.95 4.72 -14.61
C GLY A 31 -11.43 3.29 -14.88
N SER A 32 -11.02 2.72 -16.00
CA SER A 32 -11.37 1.34 -16.38
C SER A 32 -10.59 0.29 -15.58
N HIS A 33 -9.43 0.66 -15.05
CA HIS A 33 -8.65 -0.22 -14.20
C HIS A 33 -9.13 -0.12 -12.75
N PRO A 34 -9.38 -1.24 -12.06
CA PRO A 34 -9.86 -1.19 -10.68
C PRO A 34 -8.87 -0.43 -9.78
N ARG A 35 -9.34 0.14 -8.68
CA ARG A 35 -8.46 0.84 -7.71
C ARG A 35 -9.10 0.93 -6.34
N MET A 36 -8.31 1.03 -5.29
CA MET A 36 -8.80 1.17 -3.91
C MET A 36 -8.24 2.40 -3.19
N GLY A 37 -7.25 3.09 -3.77
CA GLY A 37 -6.67 4.29 -3.17
C GLY A 37 -5.81 5.10 -4.15
N ALA A 38 -5.43 6.30 -3.74
CA ALA A 38 -4.51 7.17 -4.49
C ALA A 38 -3.16 6.49 -4.77
N LEU A 39 -2.71 5.65 -3.85
CA LEU A 39 -1.65 4.67 -4.05
C LEU A 39 -2.27 3.28 -3.93
N ASP A 40 -2.65 2.67 -5.06
CA ASP A 40 -3.37 1.40 -5.07
C ASP A 40 -2.49 0.23 -4.61
N VAL A 41 -1.28 0.11 -5.16
CA VAL A 41 -0.31 -0.93 -4.78
C VAL A 41 1.12 -0.41 -4.77
N CYS A 42 1.91 -0.92 -3.82
CA CYS A 42 3.34 -0.62 -3.71
C CYS A 42 4.15 -1.88 -3.35
N PRO A 43 4.50 -2.73 -4.32
CA PRO A 43 5.37 -3.88 -4.09
C PRO A 43 6.84 -3.49 -3.87
N PHE A 44 7.52 -4.26 -3.03
CA PHE A 44 8.98 -4.32 -2.97
C PHE A 44 9.43 -5.67 -3.55
N VAL A 45 10.33 -5.63 -4.53
CA VAL A 45 10.76 -6.82 -5.30
C VAL A 45 12.29 -6.91 -5.25
N PRO A 46 12.87 -8.10 -4.95
CA PRO A 46 14.31 -8.25 -4.92
C PRO A 46 14.89 -8.13 -6.34
N VAL A 47 16.05 -7.47 -6.46
CA VAL A 47 16.75 -7.28 -7.75
C VAL A 47 18.11 -7.98 -7.73
N ARG A 48 19.06 -7.45 -6.97
CA ARG A 48 20.40 -8.03 -6.79
C ARG A 48 20.79 -7.91 -5.33
N ASP A 49 21.37 -8.97 -4.78
CA ASP A 49 21.84 -9.06 -3.38
C ASP A 49 20.76 -8.72 -2.33
N ALA A 50 19.50 -8.92 -2.68
CA ALA A 50 18.35 -8.73 -1.81
C ALA A 50 17.52 -10.02 -1.78
N THR A 51 17.03 -10.37 -0.60
CA THR A 51 16.16 -11.52 -0.39
C THR A 51 14.68 -11.12 -0.41
N VAL A 52 13.80 -12.12 -0.52
CA VAL A 52 12.36 -11.90 -0.29
C VAL A 52 12.11 -11.39 1.13
N ALA A 53 12.87 -11.86 2.13
CA ALA A 53 12.74 -11.40 3.51
C ALA A 53 13.05 -9.90 3.66
N ASP A 54 14.07 -9.39 2.95
CA ASP A 54 14.38 -7.96 2.94
C ASP A 54 13.22 -7.14 2.36
N CYS A 55 12.59 -7.63 1.29
CA CYS A 55 11.44 -6.97 0.67
C CYS A 55 10.18 -7.02 1.55
N VAL A 56 9.97 -8.13 2.28
CA VAL A 56 8.91 -8.25 3.29
C VAL A 56 9.14 -7.25 4.42
N ALA A 57 10.38 -7.11 4.89
CA ALA A 57 10.74 -6.12 5.91
C ALA A 57 10.47 -4.68 5.42
N CYS A 58 10.85 -4.36 4.17
CA CYS A 58 10.52 -3.07 3.55
C CYS A 58 9.01 -2.83 3.48
N SER A 59 8.23 -3.83 3.07
CA SER A 59 6.77 -3.72 2.95
C SER A 59 6.12 -3.44 4.30
N ARG A 60 6.55 -4.15 5.36
CA ARG A 60 6.06 -3.96 6.73
C ARG A 60 6.40 -2.58 7.27
N GLU A 61 7.64 -2.13 7.08
CA GLU A 61 8.10 -0.82 7.55
C GLU A 61 7.41 0.33 6.80
N PHE A 62 7.33 0.24 5.47
CA PHE A 62 6.59 1.20 4.64
C PHE A 62 5.12 1.27 5.07
N GLY A 63 4.45 0.12 5.19
CA GLY A 63 3.03 0.09 5.52
C GLY A 63 2.72 0.63 6.91
N ARG A 64 3.55 0.29 7.91
CA ARG A 64 3.44 0.82 9.28
C ARG A 64 3.57 2.34 9.28
N ARG A 65 4.65 2.88 8.69
CA ARG A 65 4.90 4.33 8.67
C ARG A 65 3.87 5.10 7.86
N LEU A 66 3.39 4.55 6.75
CA LEU A 66 2.35 5.20 5.96
C LEU A 66 1.03 5.30 6.73
N ALA A 67 0.64 4.23 7.42
CA ALA A 67 -0.55 4.22 8.26
C ALA A 67 -0.43 5.20 9.44
N GLU A 68 0.72 5.26 10.10
CA GLU A 68 1.01 6.21 11.18
C GLU A 68 1.01 7.67 10.69
N ASP A 69 1.69 7.96 9.57
CA ASP A 69 1.88 9.32 9.06
C ASP A 69 0.58 9.91 8.48
N LEU A 70 -0.26 9.09 7.82
CA LEU A 70 -1.44 9.57 7.08
C LEU A 70 -2.77 9.16 7.72
N GLY A 71 -2.77 8.24 8.70
CA GLY A 71 -4.00 7.75 9.32
C GLY A 71 -4.89 6.95 8.36
N VAL A 72 -4.28 6.22 7.41
CA VAL A 72 -4.99 5.46 6.36
C VAL A 72 -4.89 3.96 6.58
N PRO A 73 -5.91 3.18 6.16
CA PRO A 73 -5.83 1.73 6.17
C PRO A 73 -4.78 1.24 5.16
N VAL A 74 -3.89 0.34 5.61
CA VAL A 74 -2.88 -0.31 4.75
C VAL A 74 -3.01 -1.82 4.83
N PHE A 75 -3.05 -2.46 3.67
CA PHE A 75 -3.14 -3.92 3.55
C PHE A 75 -1.83 -4.48 3.00
N LEU A 76 -1.12 -5.26 3.83
CA LEU A 76 -0.04 -6.11 3.32
C LEU A 76 -0.62 -7.25 2.50
N TYR A 77 0.08 -7.63 1.42
CA TYR A 77 -0.32 -8.69 0.51
C TYR A 77 0.88 -9.57 0.10
N GLY A 78 0.60 -10.69 -0.58
CA GLY A 78 1.64 -11.60 -1.07
C GLY A 78 2.47 -12.19 0.08
N PHE A 79 3.79 -12.22 -0.10
CA PHE A 79 4.73 -12.71 0.92
C PHE A 79 4.73 -11.89 2.22
N ALA A 80 4.26 -10.64 2.20
CA ALA A 80 4.26 -9.77 3.36
C ALA A 80 3.02 -9.93 4.25
N SER A 81 2.00 -10.67 3.80
CA SER A 81 0.77 -10.92 4.56
C SER A 81 0.77 -12.30 5.19
N ASP A 82 0.28 -12.40 6.42
CA ASP A 82 0.05 -13.68 7.12
C ASP A 82 -1.37 -14.22 6.89
N ARG A 83 -2.23 -13.49 6.16
CA ARG A 83 -3.59 -13.92 5.81
C ARG A 83 -3.63 -14.55 4.42
N ASP A 84 -4.21 -15.74 4.31
CA ASP A 84 -4.27 -16.51 3.06
C ASP A 84 -5.02 -15.78 1.93
N TYR A 85 -6.17 -15.17 2.23
CA TYR A 85 -6.94 -14.42 1.23
C TYR A 85 -6.22 -13.17 0.71
N ARG A 86 -5.14 -12.72 1.38
CA ARG A 86 -4.32 -11.57 0.96
C ARG A 86 -3.05 -11.99 0.21
N LYS A 87 -2.85 -13.27 -0.08
CA LYS A 87 -1.71 -13.73 -0.90
C LYS A 87 -1.82 -13.23 -2.34
N ILE A 88 -3.04 -13.02 -2.83
CA ILE A 88 -3.34 -12.38 -4.11
C ILE A 88 -4.14 -11.09 -3.90
N MET A 89 -4.13 -10.22 -4.90
CA MET A 89 -4.65 -8.86 -4.79
C MET A 89 -6.16 -8.76 -5.00
N LEU A 90 -6.74 -9.65 -5.81
CA LEU A 90 -8.15 -9.65 -6.19
C LEU A 90 -9.10 -9.57 -4.98
N PRO A 91 -8.96 -10.42 -3.93
CA PRO A 91 -9.83 -10.35 -2.76
C PRO A 91 -9.69 -9.04 -1.97
N ILE A 92 -8.50 -8.43 -1.97
CA ILE A 92 -8.26 -7.15 -1.30
C ILE A 92 -8.97 -6.02 -2.03
N ARG A 93 -8.94 -6.02 -3.36
CA ARG A 93 -9.50 -4.96 -4.23
C ARG A 93 -10.95 -5.18 -4.65
N ALA A 94 -11.58 -6.29 -4.25
CA ALA A 94 -12.98 -6.58 -4.59
C ALA A 94 -13.92 -5.46 -4.10
N GLY A 95 -14.73 -4.86 -4.97
CA GLY A 95 -15.55 -3.69 -4.62
C GLY A 95 -14.80 -2.35 -4.70
N GLU A 96 -13.51 -2.36 -5.05
CA GLU A 96 -12.73 -1.14 -5.32
C GLU A 96 -12.71 -0.13 -4.16
N PHE A 97 -12.58 1.16 -4.45
CA PHE A 97 -12.65 2.24 -3.48
C PHE A 97 -14.04 2.35 -2.86
N GLU A 98 -15.10 2.17 -3.66
CA GLU A 98 -16.50 2.29 -3.22
C GLU A 98 -16.88 1.23 -2.16
N GLY A 99 -16.27 0.06 -2.19
CA GLY A 99 -16.47 -1.01 -1.21
C GLY A 99 -15.46 -1.00 -0.06
N LEU A 100 -14.67 0.07 0.11
CA LEU A 100 -13.66 0.13 1.16
C LEU A 100 -14.29 0.14 2.56
N ASP A 101 -15.43 0.80 2.74
CA ASP A 101 -16.13 0.93 4.02
C ASP A 101 -16.58 -0.41 4.61
N GLU A 102 -16.82 -1.42 3.77
CA GLU A 102 -17.15 -2.78 4.21
C GLU A 102 -15.94 -3.54 4.78
N LYS A 103 -14.71 -3.07 4.47
CA LYS A 103 -13.46 -3.76 4.78
C LYS A 103 -12.69 -3.13 5.93
N VAL A 104 -13.00 -1.87 6.26
CA VAL A 104 -12.30 -1.12 7.30
C VAL A 104 -13.29 -0.77 8.40
N THR A 105 -12.89 -1.00 9.65
CA THR A 105 -13.63 -0.43 10.78
C THR A 105 -13.42 1.08 10.75
N PRO A 106 -14.47 1.91 10.82
CA PRO A 106 -14.31 3.36 10.81
C PRO A 106 -13.36 3.77 11.94
N ILE A 107 -12.28 4.47 11.57
CA ILE A 107 -11.48 5.21 12.55
C ILE A 107 -12.38 6.36 12.99
N ILE A 108 -13.07 6.18 14.12
CA ILE A 108 -13.80 7.27 14.77
C ILE A 108 -12.75 8.33 15.08
N ARG A 109 -12.71 9.40 14.28
CA ARG A 109 -12.01 10.63 14.64
C ARG A 109 -12.80 11.21 15.81
N VAL A 110 -12.28 11.04 17.02
CA VAL A 110 -12.65 11.87 18.18
C VAL A 110 -11.98 13.23 18.03
#